data_AF-A0A3R7BLG4-F1
#
_entry.id   AF-A0A3R7BLG4-F1
#
_cell.length_a   1.000
_cell.length_b   1.000
_cell.length_c   1.000
_cell.angle_alpha   90.00
_cell.angle_beta   90.00
_cell.angle_gamma   90.00
#
_symmetry.space_group_name_H-M   'P 1'
#
loop_
_entity.id
_entity.type
_entity.pdbx_description
1 polymer ?
#
loop_
_entity_poly.entity_id
_entity_poly.type
_entity_poly.pdbx_seq_one_letter_code
_entity_poly.pdbx_strand_id
1 'polypeptide(L)'
;MVFIRTKRIKYNMGVLCEVETFKDALVKCHELLEDDKLKNRGVEVSESIEKLRGFLKSLIDCAAEAESYEQLLTLFQRIEISFNHLKFVGFAGKLLDAVQIIKPSTARHRSVLKSIPKPLSRTGHDFLWSELKDAQRLGYEEEIVKATATFQLLEVAVLAHTKEERNPISTLRRSMGDRLPEEYFAELLAGWTAEDVLKINLENKGFDCDLIGADKERNILFVRPADMGDYDLKVSRRSERYFLEVQRVGKLSKVRRGNRIGKVKTTLKSHKYKGGSDPSKVLVLWIGKTPSQISQQYRRWFGKIIFIPDVKNNPDIEFEDDQIFLPSSLLDYSPYWENFKNLPQEDVVNFLKV
;
A
#
# COMPACT_ATOMS: atom_id res chain seq x y z
N MET A 1 37.11 8.79 30.69
CA MET A 1 37.76 8.96 29.37
C MET A 1 38.14 7.57 28.87
N VAL A 2 37.32 6.96 28.01
CA VAL A 2 37.59 5.61 27.47
C VAL A 2 38.01 5.79 26.02
N PHE A 3 39.29 5.54 25.73
CA PHE A 3 39.83 5.51 24.37
C PHE A 3 39.33 4.26 23.65
N ILE A 4 38.39 4.42 22.72
CA ILE A 4 38.09 3.38 21.74
C ILE A 4 39.15 3.47 20.65
N ARG A 5 40.12 2.56 20.66
CA ARG A 5 41.03 2.32 19.54
C ARG A 5 40.21 1.85 18.33
N THR A 6 39.91 2.76 17.40
CA THR A 6 39.40 2.39 16.08
C THR A 6 40.50 1.68 15.31
N LYS A 7 40.40 0.35 15.21
CA LYS A 7 41.06 -0.39 14.13
C LYS A 7 40.57 0.24 12.82
N ARG A 8 41.50 0.74 12.00
CA ARG A 8 41.22 1.14 10.61
C ARG A 8 40.70 -0.09 9.86
N ILE A 9 39.38 -0.25 9.82
CA ILE A 9 38.73 -1.12 8.86
C ILE A 9 38.90 -0.41 7.52
N LYS A 10 39.77 -0.94 6.65
CA LYS A 10 39.78 -0.56 5.23
C LYS A 10 38.46 -1.04 4.64
N TYR A 11 37.44 -0.19 4.67
CA TYR A 11 36.25 -0.41 3.86
C TYR A 11 36.69 -0.34 2.40
N ASN A 12 36.30 -1.33 1.61
CA ASN A 12 36.38 -1.23 0.15
C ASN A 12 35.43 -0.08 -0.25
N MET A 13 36.00 1.12 -0.41
CA MET A 13 35.29 2.35 -0.73
C MET A 13 34.55 2.29 -2.08
N GLY A 14 34.85 1.30 -2.92
CA GLY A 14 34.10 1.02 -4.16
C GLY A 14 32.68 0.46 -3.96
N VAL A 15 32.20 0.33 -2.72
CA VAL A 15 30.83 -0.16 -2.39
C VAL A 15 29.94 0.96 -1.83
N LEU A 16 30.49 2.13 -1.54
CA LEU A 16 29.74 3.30 -1.10
C LEU A 16 29.35 4.15 -2.32
N CYS A 17 28.17 4.78 -2.32
CA CYS A 17 27.77 5.64 -3.43
C CYS A 17 28.55 6.95 -3.41
N GLU A 18 28.29 7.84 -4.36
CA GLU A 18 28.77 9.22 -4.26
C GLU A 18 28.21 9.89 -3.00
N VAL A 19 29.05 10.69 -2.34
CA VAL A 19 28.68 11.38 -1.10
C VAL A 19 27.49 12.30 -1.33
N GLU A 20 27.41 12.95 -2.48
CA GLU A 20 26.28 13.79 -2.89
C GLU A 20 24.95 13.02 -2.88
N THR A 21 24.92 11.80 -3.41
CA THR A 21 23.71 10.97 -3.36
C THR A 21 23.27 10.64 -1.92
N PHE A 22 24.22 10.56 -0.98
CA PHE A 22 23.90 10.39 0.44
C PHE A 22 23.36 11.70 1.05
N LYS A 23 23.93 12.86 0.70
CA LYS A 23 23.44 14.18 1.13
C LYS A 23 22.00 14.40 0.63
N ASP A 24 21.73 14.12 -0.65
CA ASP A 24 20.39 14.22 -1.24
C ASP A 24 19.37 13.34 -0.50
N ALA A 25 19.77 12.13 -0.11
CA ALA A 25 18.90 11.24 0.64
C ALA A 25 18.61 11.76 2.05
N LEU A 26 19.56 12.43 2.71
CA LEU A 26 19.32 13.11 3.99
C LEU A 26 18.34 14.27 3.84
N VAL A 27 18.50 15.10 2.80
CA VAL A 27 17.58 16.21 2.50
C VAL A 27 16.17 15.68 2.30
N LYS A 28 16.00 14.64 1.47
CA LYS A 28 14.70 13.99 1.26
C LYS A 28 14.12 13.38 2.54
N CYS A 29 14.93 12.79 3.40
CA CYS A 29 14.46 12.32 4.70
C CYS A 29 13.94 13.46 5.58
N HIS A 30 14.58 14.63 5.54
CA HIS A 30 14.09 15.83 6.23
C HIS A 30 12.78 16.33 5.63
N GLU A 31 12.68 16.43 4.30
CA GLU A 31 11.45 16.84 3.58
C GLU A 31 10.25 15.95 3.89
N LEU A 32 10.45 14.63 4.08
CA LEU A 32 9.38 13.71 4.47
C LEU A 32 8.74 14.02 5.83
N LEU A 33 9.40 14.83 6.66
CA LEU A 33 8.90 15.30 7.96
C LEU A 33 8.35 16.73 7.92
N GLU A 34 8.16 17.31 6.73
CA GLU A 34 7.44 18.56 6.57
C GLU A 34 5.95 18.39 6.88
N ASP A 35 5.36 19.44 7.44
CA ASP A 35 4.00 19.43 7.98
C ASP A 35 2.96 19.04 6.91
N ASP A 36 3.10 19.53 5.67
CA ASP A 36 2.20 19.19 4.57
C ASP A 36 2.33 17.71 4.17
N LYS A 37 3.56 17.17 4.14
CA LYS A 37 3.81 15.75 3.82
C LYS A 37 3.24 14.83 4.89
N LEU A 38 3.42 15.16 6.16
CA LEU A 38 2.89 14.38 7.28
C LEU A 38 1.37 14.47 7.36
N LYS A 39 0.80 15.66 7.15
CA LYS A 39 -0.65 15.86 7.11
C LYS A 39 -1.31 15.07 5.98
N ASN A 40 -0.68 14.98 4.82
CA ASN A 40 -1.14 14.13 3.71
C ASN A 40 -1.13 12.62 4.02
N ARG A 41 -0.45 12.21 5.10
CA ARG A 41 -0.44 10.85 5.65
C ARG A 41 -1.29 10.71 6.92
N GLY A 42 -2.04 11.75 7.29
CA GLY A 42 -2.87 11.79 8.50
C GLY A 42 -2.08 11.91 9.81
N VAL A 43 -0.80 12.28 9.75
CA VAL A 43 0.07 12.40 10.93
C VAL A 43 0.09 13.85 11.39
N GLU A 44 -0.21 14.08 12.67
CA GLU A 44 -0.02 15.38 13.33
C GLU A 44 1.44 15.55 13.76
N VAL A 45 1.98 16.75 13.54
CA VAL A 45 3.35 17.09 13.92
C VAL A 45 3.45 17.23 15.43
N SER A 46 4.48 16.60 15.98
CA SER A 46 4.67 16.36 17.41
C SER A 46 6.04 16.92 17.83
N GLU A 47 6.26 17.17 19.12
CA GLU A 47 7.55 17.70 19.61
C GLU A 47 8.71 16.74 19.31
N SER A 48 8.47 15.42 19.39
CA SER A 48 9.47 14.41 19.02
C SER A 48 9.79 14.42 17.52
N ILE A 49 8.80 14.68 16.66
CA ILE A 49 9.01 14.82 15.21
C ILE A 49 9.84 16.09 14.93
N GLU A 50 9.53 17.21 15.59
CA GLU A 50 10.29 18.45 15.48
C GLU A 50 11.76 18.27 15.89
N LYS A 51 12.01 17.57 17.00
CA LYS A 51 13.37 17.24 17.45
C LYS A 51 14.12 16.39 16.42
N LEU A 52 13.46 15.39 15.82
CA LEU A 52 14.07 14.59 14.76
C LEU A 52 14.36 15.43 13.51
N ARG A 53 13.43 16.31 13.12
CA ARG A 53 13.62 17.24 12.01
C ARG A 53 14.81 18.16 12.25
N GLY A 54 14.91 18.76 13.44
CA GLY A 54 16.07 19.57 13.84
C GLY A 54 17.38 18.78 13.83
N PHE A 55 17.38 17.54 14.29
CA PHE A 55 18.55 16.67 14.22
C PHE A 55 18.97 16.36 12.76
N LEU A 56 18.01 16.06 11.88
CA LEU A 56 18.28 15.85 10.46
C LEU A 56 18.83 17.11 9.80
N LYS A 57 18.32 18.29 10.16
CA LYS A 57 18.84 19.56 9.69
C LYS A 57 20.30 19.75 10.10
N SER A 58 20.65 19.44 11.35
CA SER A 58 22.05 19.47 11.81
C SER A 58 22.95 18.50 11.04
N LEU A 59 22.45 17.31 10.70
CA LEU A 59 23.17 16.35 9.85
C LEU A 59 23.39 16.89 8.44
N ILE A 60 22.36 17.48 7.82
CA ILE A 60 22.44 18.10 6.49
C ILE A 60 23.47 19.23 6.50
N ASP A 61 23.40 20.13 7.48
CA ASP A 61 24.31 21.28 7.58
C ASP A 61 25.75 20.85 7.82
N CYS A 62 25.97 19.83 8.64
CA CYS A 62 27.29 19.24 8.84
C CYS A 62 27.80 18.51 7.59
N ALA A 63 26.93 17.90 6.80
CA ALA A 63 27.31 17.16 5.60
C ALA A 63 27.55 18.06 4.37
N ALA A 64 27.07 19.31 4.37
CA ALA A 64 27.11 20.21 3.22
C ALA A 64 28.52 20.31 2.60
N GLU A 65 29.53 20.56 3.43
CA GLU A 65 30.93 20.77 3.04
C GLU A 65 31.73 19.45 2.87
N ALA A 66 31.12 18.29 3.07
CA ALA A 66 31.84 17.02 3.01
C ALA A 66 32.03 16.55 1.56
N GLU A 67 33.27 16.43 1.09
CA GLU A 67 33.60 15.91 -0.25
C GLU A 67 33.86 14.40 -0.25
N SER A 68 34.12 13.81 0.93
CA SER A 68 34.36 12.38 1.09
C SER A 68 33.63 11.78 2.31
N TYR A 69 33.47 10.46 2.34
CA TYR A 69 32.91 9.78 3.50
C TYR A 69 33.79 9.92 4.75
N GLU A 70 35.11 9.95 4.61
CA GLU A 70 36.01 10.19 5.75
C GLU A 70 35.76 11.56 6.37
N GLN A 71 35.59 12.60 5.55
CA GLN A 71 35.25 13.94 6.03
C GLN A 71 33.87 13.93 6.70
N LEU A 72 32.88 13.31 6.07
CA LEU A 72 31.52 13.20 6.59
C LEU A 72 31.48 12.48 7.95
N LEU A 73 32.19 11.37 8.11
CA LEU A 73 32.31 10.66 9.38
C LEU A 73 32.98 11.51 10.45
N THR A 74 34.02 12.28 10.09
CA THR A 74 34.72 13.18 11.01
C THR A 74 33.81 14.33 11.46
N LEU A 75 32.97 14.84 10.56
CA LEU A 75 32.01 15.92 10.86
C LEU A 75 30.86 15.41 11.74
N PHE A 76 30.30 14.23 11.44
CA PHE A 76 29.23 13.63 12.26
C PHE A 76 29.67 13.28 13.67
N GLN A 77 30.95 12.95 13.89
CA GLN A 77 31.49 12.73 15.24
C GLN A 77 31.46 13.98 16.14
N ARG A 78 31.29 15.17 15.56
CA ARG A 78 31.20 16.44 16.30
C ARG A 78 29.79 16.76 16.77
N ILE A 79 28.78 16.04 16.28
CA ILE A 79 27.39 16.25 16.68
C ILE A 79 27.21 15.62 18.06
N GLU A 80 26.93 16.45 19.06
CA GLU A 80 26.53 15.97 20.38
C GLU A 80 25.12 15.38 20.32
N ILE A 81 24.95 14.18 20.85
CA ILE A 81 23.68 13.47 20.84
C ILE A 81 23.26 13.21 22.28
N SER A 82 22.20 13.88 22.72
CA SER A 82 21.73 13.85 24.12
C SER A 82 20.86 12.62 24.46
N PHE A 83 21.00 11.48 23.76
CA PHE A 83 20.10 10.33 23.89
C PHE A 83 20.73 9.10 24.58
N ASN A 84 19.90 8.38 25.34
CA ASN A 84 20.26 7.19 26.11
C ASN A 84 20.86 6.08 25.21
N HIS A 85 21.99 5.45 25.60
CA HIS A 85 22.85 4.67 24.68
C HIS A 85 22.19 3.47 23.96
N LEU A 86 21.32 2.69 24.62
CA LEU A 86 20.62 1.57 23.95
C LEU A 86 19.54 2.05 22.98
N LYS A 87 18.87 3.16 23.31
CA LYS A 87 17.92 3.82 22.41
C LYS A 87 18.64 4.42 21.20
N PHE A 88 19.87 4.89 21.40
CA PHE A 88 20.69 5.52 20.37
C PHE A 88 21.10 4.57 19.24
N VAL A 89 21.48 3.32 19.53
CA VAL A 89 21.83 2.35 18.47
C VAL A 89 20.61 2.00 17.61
N GLY A 90 19.44 1.80 18.24
CA GLY A 90 18.18 1.58 17.51
C GLY A 90 17.77 2.79 16.66
N PHE A 91 17.91 3.99 17.22
CA PHE A 91 17.71 5.27 16.54
C PHE A 91 18.57 5.40 15.28
N ALA A 92 19.88 5.20 15.40
CA ALA A 92 20.82 5.38 14.29
C ALA A 92 20.60 4.35 13.18
N GLY A 93 20.31 3.09 13.55
CA GLY A 93 19.99 2.04 12.59
C GLY A 93 18.74 2.33 11.76
N LYS A 94 17.68 2.85 12.40
CA LYS A 94 16.43 3.22 11.74
C LYS A 94 16.57 4.42 10.82
N LEU A 95 17.32 5.43 11.25
CA LEU A 95 17.62 6.58 10.39
C LEU A 95 18.44 6.15 9.16
N LEU A 96 19.46 5.30 9.35
CA LEU A 96 20.25 4.79 8.23
C LEU A 96 19.39 3.94 7.28
N ASP A 97 18.45 3.15 7.79
CA ASP A 97 17.50 2.38 6.96
C ASP A 97 16.63 3.34 6.13
N ALA A 98 16.10 4.42 6.71
CA ALA A 98 15.34 5.44 5.97
C ALA A 98 16.15 6.06 4.83
N VAL A 99 17.40 6.46 5.10
CA VAL A 99 18.32 7.00 4.09
C VAL A 99 18.60 5.97 3.00
N GLN A 100 18.83 4.70 3.38
CA GLN A 100 19.05 3.64 2.40
C GLN A 100 17.81 3.36 1.55
N ILE A 101 16.60 3.43 2.10
CA ILE A 101 15.34 3.25 1.37
C ILE A 101 15.14 4.38 0.34
N ILE A 102 15.37 5.63 0.74
CA ILE A 102 15.19 6.80 -0.13
C ILE A 102 16.21 6.84 -1.25
N LYS A 103 17.44 6.45 -0.94
CA LYS A 103 18.52 6.44 -1.91
C LYS A 103 18.29 5.37 -2.99
N PRO A 104 18.24 5.74 -4.28
CA PRO A 104 18.10 4.78 -5.37
C PRO A 104 19.21 3.72 -5.38
N SER A 105 18.90 2.55 -5.94
CA SER A 105 19.89 1.48 -6.19
C SER A 105 20.56 0.86 -4.96
N THR A 106 20.17 1.20 -3.74
CA THR A 106 20.63 0.46 -2.55
C THR A 106 19.95 -0.92 -2.47
N ALA A 107 20.53 -1.82 -1.68
CA ALA A 107 19.89 -3.10 -1.40
C ALA A 107 18.51 -2.94 -0.75
N ARG A 108 18.34 -1.98 0.16
CA ARG A 108 17.05 -1.71 0.82
C ARG A 108 16.03 -1.08 -0.11
N HIS A 109 16.40 -0.06 -0.88
CA HIS A 109 15.52 0.52 -1.90
C HIS A 109 15.00 -0.57 -2.86
N ARG A 110 15.89 -1.37 -3.43
CA ARG A 110 15.51 -2.50 -4.30
C ARG A 110 14.64 -3.53 -3.58
N SER A 111 14.89 -3.79 -2.30
CA SER A 111 14.08 -4.71 -1.50
C SER A 111 12.67 -4.19 -1.26
N VAL A 112 12.51 -2.87 -1.06
CA VAL A 112 11.19 -2.22 -0.95
C VAL A 112 10.45 -2.32 -2.28
N LEU A 113 11.07 -1.97 -3.41
CA LEU A 113 10.40 -2.09 -4.72
C LEU A 113 10.02 -3.55 -5.06
N LYS A 114 10.86 -4.52 -4.67
CA LYS A 114 10.58 -5.96 -4.82
C LYS A 114 9.39 -6.45 -3.97
N SER A 115 8.88 -5.68 -3.01
CA SER A 115 7.69 -6.08 -2.26
C SER A 115 6.41 -5.86 -3.06
N ILE A 116 6.36 -4.86 -3.94
CA ILE A 116 5.17 -4.46 -4.71
C ILE A 116 4.48 -5.63 -5.44
N PRO A 117 5.17 -6.46 -6.24
CA PRO A 117 4.49 -7.50 -7.00
C PRO A 117 3.99 -8.67 -6.12
N LYS A 118 4.53 -8.85 -4.90
CA LYS A 118 4.27 -10.07 -4.10
C LYS A 118 2.78 -10.25 -3.76
N PRO A 119 2.04 -9.23 -3.28
CA PRO A 119 0.62 -9.38 -2.97
C PRO A 119 -0.26 -9.65 -4.19
N LEU A 120 0.10 -9.08 -5.34
CA LEU A 120 -0.56 -9.36 -6.62
C LEU A 120 -0.33 -10.83 -7.00
N SER A 121 0.91 -11.31 -7.02
CA SER A 121 1.23 -12.71 -7.31
C SER A 121 0.54 -13.68 -6.35
N ARG A 122 0.50 -13.39 -5.05
CA ARG A 122 -0.17 -14.23 -4.04
C ARG A 122 -1.65 -14.45 -4.34
N THR A 123 -2.30 -13.45 -4.94
CA THR A 123 -3.73 -13.50 -5.31
C THR A 123 -3.96 -13.87 -6.77
N GLY A 124 -2.92 -14.10 -7.57
CA GLY A 124 -3.02 -14.39 -9.01
C GLY A 124 -3.35 -13.18 -9.87
N HIS A 125 -2.99 -11.97 -9.42
CA HIS A 125 -3.25 -10.68 -10.09
C HIS A 125 -1.97 -9.97 -10.54
N ASP A 126 -0.86 -10.67 -10.63
CA ASP A 126 0.43 -10.14 -11.11
C ASP A 126 0.33 -9.49 -12.50
N PHE A 127 -0.53 -10.02 -13.37
CA PHE A 127 -0.80 -9.44 -14.69
C PHE A 127 -1.29 -7.98 -14.63
N LEU A 128 -1.95 -7.55 -13.55
CA LEU A 128 -2.44 -6.17 -13.41
C LEU A 128 -1.31 -5.15 -13.44
N TRP A 129 -0.13 -5.51 -12.92
CA TRP A 129 1.02 -4.62 -12.94
C TRP A 129 1.45 -4.26 -14.37
N SER A 130 1.26 -5.16 -15.33
CA SER A 130 1.57 -4.91 -16.74
C SER A 130 0.51 -4.09 -17.46
N GLU A 131 -0.68 -3.93 -16.88
CA GLU A 131 -1.78 -3.16 -17.47
C GLU A 131 -1.75 -1.68 -17.06
N LEU A 132 -0.96 -1.32 -16.05
CA LEU A 132 -0.71 0.07 -15.66
C LEU A 132 0.22 0.78 -16.64
N LYS A 133 0.00 2.09 -16.81
CA LYS A 133 0.94 2.97 -17.53
C LYS A 133 2.24 3.14 -16.74
N ASP A 134 3.34 3.42 -17.42
CA ASP A 134 4.65 3.65 -16.78
C ASP A 134 4.62 4.71 -15.70
N ALA A 135 3.96 5.84 -15.95
CA ALA A 135 3.81 6.92 -14.98
C ALA A 135 3.09 6.48 -13.69
N GLN A 136 2.10 5.57 -13.79
CA GLN A 136 1.38 5.06 -12.62
C GLN A 136 2.25 4.08 -11.83
N ARG A 137 2.99 3.20 -12.53
CA ARG A 137 3.95 2.30 -11.89
C ARG A 137 5.01 3.07 -11.11
N LEU A 138 5.58 4.11 -11.73
CA LEU A 138 6.53 5.00 -11.08
C LEU A 138 5.91 5.71 -9.86
N GLY A 139 4.67 6.19 -9.97
CA GLY A 139 3.96 6.78 -8.83
C GLY A 139 3.82 5.83 -7.64
N TYR A 140 3.52 4.56 -7.88
CA TYR A 140 3.45 3.54 -6.83
C TYR A 140 4.82 3.17 -6.25
N GLU A 141 5.85 3.07 -7.09
CA GLU A 141 7.23 2.85 -6.65
C GLU A 141 7.72 3.99 -5.76
N GLU A 142 7.42 5.23 -6.13
CA GLU A 142 7.72 6.40 -5.30
C GLU A 142 6.95 6.38 -3.99
N GLU A 143 5.65 6.09 -4.03
CA GLU A 143 4.82 6.14 -2.83
C GLU A 143 5.23 5.08 -1.80
N ILE A 144 5.52 3.84 -2.21
CA ILE A 144 5.96 2.81 -1.26
C ILE A 144 7.32 3.17 -0.65
N VAL A 145 8.23 3.78 -1.42
CA VAL A 145 9.54 4.24 -0.92
C VAL A 145 9.33 5.36 0.09
N LYS A 146 8.55 6.39 -0.25
CA LYS A 146 8.25 7.54 0.62
C LYS A 146 7.56 7.07 1.91
N ALA A 147 6.53 6.22 1.81
CA ALA A 147 5.81 5.69 2.96
C ALA A 147 6.72 4.83 3.86
N THR A 148 7.50 3.91 3.28
CA THR A 148 8.40 3.05 4.07
C THR A 148 9.45 3.88 4.79
N ALA A 149 10.08 4.85 4.13
CA ALA A 149 11.06 5.73 4.75
C ALA A 149 10.44 6.61 5.85
N THR A 150 9.28 7.24 5.58
CA THR A 150 8.56 8.05 6.57
C THR A 150 8.22 7.22 7.80
N PHE A 151 7.79 5.96 7.63
CA PHE A 151 7.53 5.06 8.74
C PHE A 151 8.79 4.82 9.60
N GLN A 152 9.95 4.57 8.98
CA GLN A 152 11.20 4.39 9.73
C GLN A 152 11.60 5.67 10.48
N LEU A 153 11.37 6.86 9.91
CA LEU A 153 11.63 8.12 10.59
C LEU A 153 10.67 8.35 11.77
N LEU A 154 9.39 8.03 11.62
CA LEU A 154 8.44 8.13 12.74
C LEU A 154 8.72 7.12 13.85
N GLU A 155 9.25 5.93 13.52
CA GLU A 155 9.79 4.99 14.51
C GLU A 155 10.92 5.62 15.33
N VAL A 156 11.78 6.42 14.69
CA VAL A 156 12.84 7.16 15.37
C VAL A 156 12.24 8.22 16.32
N ALA A 157 11.25 8.99 15.86
CA ALA A 157 10.55 9.97 16.68
C ALA A 157 9.90 9.31 17.91
N VAL A 158 9.29 8.13 17.74
CA VAL A 158 8.70 7.34 18.84
C VAL A 158 9.74 6.87 19.86
N LEU A 159 10.99 6.60 19.46
CA LEU A 159 12.04 6.20 20.40
C LEU A 159 12.58 7.39 21.21
N ALA A 160 12.57 8.59 20.61
CA ALA A 160 12.94 9.87 21.24
C ALA A 160 11.86 10.40 22.20
N HIS A 161 10.68 9.80 22.13
CA HIS A 161 9.45 10.21 22.79
C HIS A 161 9.52 10.23 24.33
N THR A 162 8.91 11.24 24.95
CA THR A 162 8.68 11.36 26.41
C THR A 162 7.34 10.69 26.77
N LYS A 163 7.05 10.45 28.06
CA LYS A 163 5.88 9.64 28.45
C LYS A 163 4.50 10.28 28.13
N GLU A 164 4.44 11.54 27.72
CA GLU A 164 3.19 12.33 27.71
C GLU A 164 2.53 12.52 26.34
N GLU A 165 3.29 12.47 25.25
CA GLU A 165 2.78 12.62 23.89
C GLU A 165 2.23 11.28 23.30
N ARG A 166 1.43 11.35 22.23
CA ARG A 166 0.78 10.18 21.63
C ARG A 166 1.65 9.61 20.49
N ASN A 167 1.90 8.30 20.48
CA ASN A 167 2.65 7.66 19.39
C ASN A 167 1.89 7.79 18.04
N PRO A 168 2.45 8.52 17.05
CA PRO A 168 1.77 8.88 15.81
C PRO A 168 1.45 7.68 14.90
N ILE A 169 2.18 6.58 15.03
CA ILE A 169 2.05 5.38 14.18
C ILE A 169 1.54 4.15 14.93
N SER A 170 1.14 4.31 16.19
CA SER A 170 0.73 3.18 17.04
C SER A 170 -0.43 2.35 16.45
N THR A 171 -1.42 3.01 15.86
CA THR A 171 -2.57 2.35 15.22
C THR A 171 -2.14 1.57 13.97
N LEU A 172 -1.28 2.17 13.12
CA LEU A 172 -0.73 1.51 11.96
C LEU A 172 0.08 0.28 12.35
N ARG A 173 0.94 0.41 13.36
CA ARG A 173 1.78 -0.70 13.83
C ARG A 173 0.96 -1.88 14.35
N ARG A 174 -0.13 -1.62 15.08
CA ARG A 174 -1.09 -2.67 15.48
C ARG A 174 -1.73 -3.35 14.27
N SER A 175 -2.06 -2.58 13.22
CA SER A 175 -2.67 -3.11 11.99
C SER A 175 -1.70 -3.92 11.14
N MET A 176 -0.41 -3.57 11.18
CA MET A 176 0.65 -4.28 10.48
C MET A 176 0.92 -5.66 11.07
N GLY A 177 0.91 -5.78 12.41
CA GLY A 177 1.35 -7.00 13.10
C GLY A 177 2.85 -7.21 12.92
N ASP A 178 3.27 -8.45 12.63
CA ASP A 178 4.68 -8.84 12.48
C ASP A 178 5.28 -8.54 11.09
N ARG A 179 4.47 -7.98 10.18
CA ARG A 179 4.90 -7.67 8.80
C ARG A 179 5.89 -6.51 8.77
N LEU A 180 6.79 -6.54 7.79
CA LEU A 180 7.60 -5.36 7.46
C LEU A 180 6.70 -4.23 6.89
N PRO A 181 7.07 -2.95 7.08
CA PRO A 181 6.28 -1.83 6.55
C PRO A 181 6.04 -1.93 5.05
N GLU A 182 7.08 -2.23 4.26
CA GLU A 182 6.95 -2.36 2.81
C GLU A 182 6.08 -3.54 2.37
N GLU A 183 5.91 -4.57 3.21
CA GLU A 183 5.02 -5.69 2.91
C GLU A 183 3.58 -5.30 3.16
N TYR A 184 3.32 -4.57 4.26
CA TYR A 184 1.99 -4.03 4.55
C TYR A 184 1.55 -3.02 3.48
N PHE A 185 2.43 -2.07 3.13
CA PHE A 185 2.14 -1.04 2.14
C PHE A 185 1.94 -1.63 0.73
N ALA A 186 2.71 -2.65 0.36
CA ALA A 186 2.48 -3.36 -0.91
C ALA A 186 1.08 -4.00 -0.99
N GLU A 187 0.48 -4.42 0.13
CA GLU A 187 -0.91 -4.94 0.12
C GLU A 187 -1.93 -3.86 -0.25
N LEU A 188 -1.73 -2.63 0.24
CA LEU A 188 -2.56 -1.47 -0.07
C LEU A 188 -2.44 -1.12 -1.56
N LEU A 189 -1.21 -0.98 -2.04
CA LEU A 189 -0.92 -0.69 -3.45
C LEU A 189 -1.49 -1.75 -4.39
N ALA A 190 -1.51 -3.02 -3.98
CA ALA A 190 -2.11 -4.08 -4.78
C ALA A 190 -3.65 -3.95 -4.87
N GLY A 191 -4.31 -3.38 -3.85
CA GLY A 191 -5.72 -2.96 -3.95
C GLY A 191 -5.90 -1.84 -4.98
N TRP A 192 -5.15 -0.75 -4.82
CA TRP A 192 -5.17 0.41 -5.71
C TRP A 192 -4.86 0.04 -7.16
N THR A 193 -3.94 -0.90 -7.38
CA THR A 193 -3.61 -1.42 -8.72
C THR A 193 -4.83 -2.03 -9.40
N ALA A 194 -5.65 -2.80 -8.67
CA ALA A 194 -6.86 -3.39 -9.24
C ALA A 194 -7.93 -2.34 -9.53
N GLU A 195 -8.10 -1.36 -8.63
CA GLU A 195 -9.00 -0.23 -8.82
C GLU A 195 -8.61 0.61 -10.04
N ASP A 196 -7.33 0.96 -10.18
CA ASP A 196 -6.82 1.81 -11.27
C ASP A 196 -6.89 1.09 -12.62
N VAL A 197 -6.58 -0.21 -12.68
CA VAL A 197 -6.72 -0.99 -13.92
C VAL A 197 -8.18 -1.10 -14.35
N LEU A 198 -9.10 -1.35 -13.39
CA LEU A 198 -10.54 -1.38 -13.70
C LEU A 198 -11.01 -0.01 -14.19
N LYS A 199 -10.61 1.07 -13.49
CA LYS A 199 -10.90 2.45 -13.87
C LYS A 199 -10.48 2.75 -15.30
N ILE A 200 -9.21 2.50 -15.65
CA ILE A 200 -8.69 2.72 -17.01
C ILE A 200 -9.53 1.96 -18.04
N ASN A 201 -9.89 0.71 -17.73
CA ASN A 201 -10.65 -0.12 -18.65
C ASN A 201 -12.08 0.38 -18.89
N LEU A 202 -12.72 0.91 -17.85
CA LEU A 202 -14.04 1.55 -17.93
C LEU A 202 -13.97 2.90 -18.67
N GLU A 203 -12.96 3.73 -18.40
CA GLU A 203 -12.74 4.99 -19.12
C GLU A 203 -12.54 4.76 -20.62
N ASN A 204 -11.77 3.74 -21.00
CA ASN A 204 -11.59 3.35 -22.40
C ASN A 204 -12.90 2.90 -23.08
N LYS A 205 -13.94 2.57 -22.31
CA LYS A 205 -15.29 2.23 -22.80
C LYS A 205 -16.24 3.43 -22.79
N GLY A 206 -15.75 4.63 -22.47
CA GLY A 206 -16.52 5.86 -22.46
C GLY A 206 -17.34 6.09 -21.19
N PHE A 207 -16.96 5.47 -20.07
CA PHE A 207 -17.47 5.85 -18.75
C PHE A 207 -16.66 7.02 -18.19
N ASP A 208 -17.32 7.88 -17.41
CA ASP A 208 -16.66 8.86 -16.57
C ASP A 208 -16.37 8.21 -15.21
N CYS A 209 -15.13 8.23 -14.74
CA CYS A 209 -14.70 7.47 -13.57
C CYS A 209 -13.88 8.34 -12.61
N ASP A 210 -14.33 8.41 -11.35
CA ASP A 210 -13.63 9.09 -10.26
C ASP A 210 -13.20 8.07 -9.22
N LEU A 211 -11.97 8.20 -8.71
CA LEU A 211 -11.58 7.59 -7.45
C LEU A 211 -12.23 8.34 -6.30
N ILE A 212 -12.79 7.62 -5.34
CA ILE A 212 -13.46 8.18 -4.16
C ILE A 212 -12.92 7.52 -2.88
N GLY A 213 -13.35 8.03 -1.73
CA GLY A 213 -12.85 7.58 -0.43
C GLY A 213 -11.52 8.21 -0.02
N ALA A 214 -10.97 7.71 1.09
CA ALA A 214 -9.77 8.26 1.73
C ALA A 214 -8.50 8.06 0.90
N ASP A 215 -8.46 7.03 0.05
CA ASP A 215 -7.29 6.63 -0.71
C ASP A 215 -7.27 7.19 -2.15
N LYS A 216 -8.17 8.14 -2.47
CA LYS A 216 -8.32 8.73 -3.82
C LYS A 216 -7.04 9.39 -4.35
N GLU A 217 -6.22 9.95 -3.46
CA GLU A 217 -4.97 10.62 -3.80
C GLU A 217 -3.79 9.63 -3.91
N ARG A 218 -4.04 8.33 -3.68
CA ARG A 218 -3.02 7.26 -3.67
C ARG A 218 -1.84 7.53 -2.74
N ASN A 219 -2.12 8.14 -1.59
CA ASN A 219 -1.18 8.35 -0.50
C ASN A 219 -1.45 7.38 0.64
N ILE A 220 -0.43 6.70 1.14
CA ILE A 220 -0.55 5.78 2.26
C ILE A 220 -0.74 6.60 3.54
N LEU A 221 -1.94 6.45 4.12
CA LEU A 221 -2.29 7.05 5.40
C LEU A 221 -1.78 6.20 6.56
N PHE A 222 -1.14 6.84 7.54
CA PHE A 222 -0.66 6.17 8.75
C PHE A 222 -1.67 6.25 9.89
N VAL A 223 -2.52 7.26 9.86
CA VAL A 223 -3.67 7.37 10.75
C VAL A 223 -4.93 7.21 9.91
N ARG A 224 -5.74 6.24 10.28
CA ARG A 224 -7.00 5.99 9.61
C ARG A 224 -7.96 7.17 9.86
N PRO A 225 -8.47 7.84 8.81
CA PRO A 225 -9.48 8.87 8.99
C PRO A 225 -10.78 8.25 9.56
N ALA A 226 -11.59 9.08 10.22
CA ALA A 226 -12.86 8.66 10.79
C ALA A 226 -13.83 8.17 9.71
N ASP A 227 -13.79 8.81 8.54
CA ASP A 227 -14.50 8.42 7.33
C ASP A 227 -13.51 7.91 6.29
N MET A 228 -13.67 6.66 5.86
CA MET A 228 -12.84 6.05 4.82
C MET A 228 -13.46 6.18 3.42
N GLY A 229 -14.70 6.66 3.33
CA GLY A 229 -15.57 6.36 2.21
C GLY A 229 -16.09 4.92 2.27
N ASP A 230 -17.20 4.69 1.57
CA ASP A 230 -17.88 3.39 1.51
C ASP A 230 -17.51 2.57 0.25
N TYR A 231 -16.86 3.21 -0.73
CA TYR A 231 -16.60 2.67 -2.07
C TYR A 231 -15.29 3.23 -2.64
N ASP A 232 -14.70 2.52 -3.61
CA ASP A 232 -13.42 2.89 -4.24
C ASP A 232 -13.60 3.75 -5.49
N LEU A 233 -14.62 3.44 -6.30
CA LEU A 233 -14.84 4.07 -7.61
C LEU A 233 -16.26 4.61 -7.76
N LYS A 234 -16.40 5.81 -8.30
CA LYS A 234 -17.66 6.32 -8.84
C LYS A 234 -17.59 6.26 -10.36
N VAL A 235 -18.54 5.58 -10.97
CA VAL A 235 -18.61 5.37 -12.42
C VAL A 235 -19.92 5.93 -12.93
N SER A 236 -19.84 6.84 -13.89
CA SER A 236 -21.00 7.55 -14.43
C SER A 236 -21.10 7.37 -15.94
N ARG A 237 -22.34 7.28 -16.42
CA ARG A 237 -22.66 7.23 -17.85
C ARG A 237 -23.99 7.92 -18.09
N ARG A 238 -23.99 9.04 -18.82
CA ARG A 238 -25.20 9.86 -19.04
C ARG A 238 -25.84 10.21 -17.69
N SER A 239 -27.05 9.73 -17.41
CA SER A 239 -27.76 9.94 -16.15
C SER A 239 -27.55 8.83 -15.11
N GLU A 240 -26.86 7.74 -15.48
CA GLU A 240 -26.62 6.60 -14.59
C GLU A 240 -25.33 6.80 -13.79
N ARG A 241 -25.37 6.40 -12.52
CA ARG A 241 -24.24 6.45 -11.61
C ARG A 241 -24.15 5.16 -10.82
N TYR A 242 -22.95 4.63 -10.74
CA TYR A 242 -22.61 3.42 -9.99
C TYR A 242 -21.46 3.71 -9.04
N PHE A 243 -21.45 3.07 -7.88
CA PHE A 243 -20.39 3.13 -6.89
C PHE A 243 -19.83 1.71 -6.71
N LEU A 244 -18.56 1.51 -7.07
CA LEU A 244 -17.94 0.19 -7.06
C LEU A 244 -17.00 0.03 -5.87
N GLU A 245 -17.14 -1.11 -5.19
CA GLU A 245 -16.20 -1.62 -4.19
C GLU A 245 -15.42 -2.77 -4.85
N VAL A 246 -14.11 -2.61 -5.04
CA VAL A 246 -13.28 -3.55 -5.80
C VAL A 246 -12.50 -4.46 -4.85
N GLN A 247 -12.72 -5.76 -4.98
CA GLN A 247 -12.10 -6.75 -4.12
C GLN A 247 -11.34 -7.81 -4.94
N ARG A 248 -10.05 -7.95 -4.65
CA ARG A 248 -9.20 -9.01 -5.19
C ARG A 248 -9.47 -10.33 -4.48
N VAL A 249 -9.82 -11.36 -5.25
CA VAL A 249 -10.12 -12.69 -4.76
C VAL A 249 -9.02 -13.66 -5.15
N GLY A 250 -8.16 -13.98 -4.17
CA GLY A 250 -7.09 -14.96 -4.32
C GLY A 250 -7.48 -16.40 -3.98
N LYS A 251 -8.68 -16.64 -3.43
CA LYS A 251 -9.12 -17.97 -2.99
C LYS A 251 -10.61 -18.16 -3.18
N LEU A 252 -10.99 -19.30 -3.74
CA LEU A 252 -12.36 -19.79 -3.81
C LEU A 252 -12.45 -21.17 -3.16
N SER A 253 -13.58 -21.49 -2.54
CA SER A 253 -13.82 -22.80 -1.94
C SER A 253 -15.27 -23.22 -2.15
N LYS A 254 -15.53 -24.49 -2.48
CA LYS A 254 -16.91 -24.99 -2.59
C LYS A 254 -17.47 -25.34 -1.22
N VAL A 255 -18.77 -25.14 -1.04
CA VAL A 255 -19.49 -25.71 0.10
C VAL A 255 -19.92 -27.14 -0.23
N ARG A 256 -19.46 -28.11 0.58
CA ARG A 256 -19.65 -29.55 0.30
C ARG A 256 -20.83 -30.18 1.06
N ARG A 257 -21.41 -29.49 2.05
CA ARG A 257 -22.49 -30.01 2.90
C ARG A 257 -23.41 -28.88 3.36
N GLY A 258 -24.68 -29.20 3.64
CA GLY A 258 -25.69 -28.27 4.16
C GLY A 258 -26.48 -27.53 3.06
N ASN A 259 -27.27 -26.55 3.47
CA ASN A 259 -28.23 -25.83 2.59
C ASN A 259 -27.57 -24.94 1.52
N ARG A 260 -26.24 -24.89 1.47
CA ARG A 260 -25.44 -24.09 0.53
C ARG A 260 -24.75 -24.91 -0.54
N ILE A 261 -25.16 -26.16 -0.74
CA ILE A 261 -24.69 -26.99 -1.85
C ILE A 261 -24.98 -26.26 -3.18
N GLY A 262 -23.95 -26.10 -4.01
CA GLY A 262 -24.04 -25.31 -5.25
C GLY A 262 -23.48 -23.89 -5.13
N LYS A 263 -23.17 -23.42 -3.90
CA LYS A 263 -22.49 -22.15 -3.67
C LYS A 263 -20.96 -22.29 -3.60
N VAL A 264 -20.30 -21.20 -3.97
CA VAL A 264 -18.86 -20.97 -3.87
C VAL A 264 -18.64 -19.91 -2.81
N LYS A 265 -17.65 -20.08 -1.95
CA LYS A 265 -17.32 -19.11 -0.91
C LYS A 265 -15.95 -18.51 -1.09
N THR A 266 -15.83 -17.25 -0.67
CA THR A 266 -14.55 -16.55 -0.50
C THR A 266 -14.59 -15.68 0.74
N THR A 267 -13.43 -15.17 1.15
CA THR A 267 -13.29 -14.29 2.31
C THR A 267 -13.65 -12.86 1.90
N LEU A 268 -14.68 -12.31 2.54
CA LEU A 268 -15.07 -10.92 2.44
C LEU A 268 -15.82 -10.55 3.71
N LYS A 269 -15.36 -9.50 4.40
CA LYS A 269 -16.01 -9.05 5.64
C LYS A 269 -17.27 -8.28 5.29
N SER A 270 -18.40 -8.57 5.95
CA SER A 270 -19.69 -7.93 5.66
C SER A 270 -19.66 -6.39 5.79
N HIS A 271 -18.82 -5.86 6.67
CA HIS A 271 -18.66 -4.42 6.85
C HIS A 271 -17.91 -3.72 5.69
N LYS A 272 -17.28 -4.46 4.78
CA LYS A 272 -16.72 -3.92 3.54
C LYS A 272 -17.80 -3.53 2.54
N TYR A 273 -19.06 -3.87 2.82
CA TYR A 273 -20.17 -3.57 1.92
C TYR A 273 -21.40 -3.11 2.69
N LYS A 274 -21.26 -2.03 3.48
CA LYS A 274 -22.36 -1.52 4.33
C LYS A 274 -23.51 -0.89 3.54
N GLY A 275 -23.25 -0.25 2.40
CA GLY A 275 -24.25 0.39 1.56
C GLY A 275 -25.03 -0.55 0.64
N GLY A 276 -24.79 -1.86 0.70
CA GLY A 276 -25.18 -2.83 -0.32
C GLY A 276 -26.64 -3.11 -0.61
N SER A 277 -27.56 -2.31 -0.08
CA SER A 277 -29.01 -2.36 -0.34
C SER A 277 -29.46 -1.37 -1.41
N ASP A 278 -28.52 -0.60 -1.99
CA ASP A 278 -28.75 0.36 -3.07
C ASP A 278 -28.29 -0.27 -4.40
N PRO A 279 -29.16 -0.37 -5.42
CA PRO A 279 -28.81 -0.94 -6.71
C PRO A 279 -27.70 -0.19 -7.46
N SER A 280 -27.46 1.09 -7.14
CA SER A 280 -26.33 1.84 -7.70
C SER A 280 -24.98 1.45 -7.10
N LYS A 281 -24.99 0.71 -5.99
CA LYS A 281 -23.77 0.24 -5.33
C LYS A 281 -23.50 -1.18 -5.81
N VAL A 282 -22.28 -1.41 -6.27
CA VAL A 282 -21.87 -2.65 -6.93
C VAL A 282 -20.61 -3.20 -6.27
N LEU A 283 -20.67 -4.43 -5.79
CA LEU A 283 -19.48 -5.16 -5.36
C LEU A 283 -18.82 -5.80 -6.58
N VAL A 284 -17.53 -5.55 -6.76
CA VAL A 284 -16.72 -6.16 -7.82
C VAL A 284 -15.78 -7.16 -7.20
N LEU A 285 -15.95 -8.43 -7.55
CA LEU A 285 -15.04 -9.50 -7.14
C LEU A 285 -14.18 -9.92 -8.33
N TRP A 286 -12.88 -9.64 -8.25
CA TRP A 286 -11.93 -10.03 -9.29
C TRP A 286 -11.18 -11.29 -8.88
N ILE A 287 -11.40 -12.40 -9.59
CA ILE A 287 -10.74 -13.67 -9.33
C ILE A 287 -9.43 -13.74 -10.10
N GLY A 288 -8.32 -13.97 -9.41
CA GLY A 288 -6.99 -14.07 -10.02
C GLY A 288 -6.85 -15.25 -11.00
N LYS A 289 -5.89 -15.16 -11.92
CA LYS A 289 -5.64 -16.14 -12.98
C LYS A 289 -5.02 -17.45 -12.47
N THR A 290 -4.14 -17.38 -11.47
CA THR A 290 -3.32 -18.53 -11.06
C THR A 290 -2.95 -18.55 -9.56
N PRO A 291 -3.92 -18.43 -8.64
CA PRO A 291 -3.60 -18.49 -7.21
C PRO A 291 -3.02 -19.87 -6.83
N SER A 292 -1.93 -19.87 -6.07
CA SER A 292 -1.12 -21.05 -5.74
C SER A 292 -1.81 -22.13 -4.89
N GLN A 293 -3.03 -21.85 -4.38
CA GLN A 293 -3.71 -22.67 -3.38
C GLN A 293 -5.07 -23.25 -3.83
N ILE A 294 -5.39 -23.24 -5.14
CA ILE A 294 -6.71 -23.68 -5.60
C ILE A 294 -6.69 -25.02 -6.36
N SER A 295 -7.65 -25.87 -6.01
CA SER A 295 -7.92 -27.15 -6.68
C SER A 295 -8.25 -26.96 -8.17
N GLN A 296 -7.68 -27.82 -9.03
CA GLN A 296 -7.86 -27.79 -10.49
C GLN A 296 -9.34 -27.74 -10.93
N GLN A 297 -10.26 -28.28 -10.11
CA GLN A 297 -11.69 -28.32 -10.39
C GLN A 297 -12.37 -26.94 -10.47
N TYR A 298 -11.74 -25.85 -9.99
CA TYR A 298 -12.31 -24.49 -10.02
C TYR A 298 -11.65 -23.56 -11.04
N ARG A 299 -10.76 -24.10 -11.89
CA ARG A 299 -10.03 -23.33 -12.90
C ARG A 299 -10.94 -22.53 -13.82
N ARG A 300 -12.15 -23.01 -14.11
CA ARG A 300 -13.11 -22.33 -14.98
C ARG A 300 -13.55 -20.94 -14.49
N TRP A 301 -13.36 -20.61 -13.22
CA TRP A 301 -13.71 -19.29 -12.68
C TRP A 301 -12.52 -18.34 -12.54
N PHE A 302 -11.29 -18.79 -12.84
CA PHE A 302 -10.11 -17.95 -12.68
C PHE A 302 -9.99 -16.92 -13.79
N GLY A 303 -9.47 -15.75 -13.43
CA GLY A 303 -9.40 -14.60 -14.31
C GLY A 303 -10.76 -13.98 -14.61
N LYS A 304 -11.85 -14.37 -13.92
CA LYS A 304 -13.16 -13.73 -14.07
C LYS A 304 -13.28 -12.48 -13.21
N ILE A 305 -14.06 -11.52 -13.68
CA ILE A 305 -14.49 -10.35 -12.94
C ILE A 305 -16.01 -10.44 -12.76
N ILE A 306 -16.46 -10.34 -11.52
CA ILE A 306 -17.87 -10.53 -11.15
C ILE A 306 -18.39 -9.19 -10.64
N PHE A 307 -19.50 -8.74 -11.20
CA PHE A 307 -20.22 -7.56 -10.73
C PHE A 307 -21.47 -8.03 -10.00
N ILE A 308 -21.71 -7.45 -8.83
CA ILE A 308 -22.81 -7.82 -7.97
C ILE A 308 -23.50 -6.55 -7.47
N PRO A 309 -24.54 -6.07 -8.16
CA PRO A 309 -25.38 -5.00 -7.65
C PRO A 309 -26.24 -5.51 -6.48
N ASP A 310 -26.68 -4.59 -5.63
CA ASP A 310 -27.66 -4.85 -4.56
C ASP A 310 -27.39 -6.09 -3.70
N VAL A 311 -26.11 -6.33 -3.38
CA VAL A 311 -25.61 -7.57 -2.74
C VAL A 311 -26.39 -7.95 -1.48
N LYS A 312 -26.89 -6.97 -0.71
CA LYS A 312 -27.60 -7.24 0.55
C LYS A 312 -29.04 -7.72 0.35
N ASN A 313 -29.71 -7.27 -0.71
CA ASN A 313 -31.07 -7.71 -1.01
C ASN A 313 -31.09 -8.92 -1.96
N ASN A 314 -29.95 -9.30 -2.53
CA ASN A 314 -29.85 -10.48 -3.37
C ASN A 314 -30.01 -11.77 -2.52
N PRO A 315 -31.12 -12.52 -2.66
CA PRO A 315 -31.41 -13.67 -1.80
C PRO A 315 -30.47 -14.86 -2.03
N ASP A 316 -29.76 -14.89 -3.16
CA ASP A 316 -28.82 -15.96 -3.49
C ASP A 316 -27.44 -15.72 -2.86
N ILE A 317 -27.19 -14.54 -2.28
CA ILE A 317 -25.93 -14.18 -1.66
C ILE A 317 -26.07 -14.21 -0.14
N GLU A 318 -25.15 -14.92 0.51
CA GLU A 318 -25.12 -15.01 1.97
C GLU A 318 -23.79 -14.50 2.52
N PHE A 319 -23.83 -13.89 3.69
CA PHE A 319 -22.64 -13.54 4.48
C PHE A 319 -22.65 -14.28 5.81
N GLU A 320 -21.53 -14.90 6.17
CA GLU A 320 -21.32 -15.53 7.48
C GLU A 320 -19.82 -15.57 7.80
N ASP A 321 -19.43 -15.26 9.04
CA ASP A 321 -18.06 -15.41 9.54
C ASP A 321 -16.94 -14.89 8.61
N ASP A 322 -17.05 -13.62 8.19
CA ASP A 322 -16.13 -12.98 7.25
C ASP A 322 -16.02 -13.69 5.88
N GLN A 323 -17.07 -14.43 5.49
CA GLN A 323 -17.19 -15.09 4.20
C GLN A 323 -18.43 -14.59 3.45
N ILE A 324 -18.30 -14.53 2.14
CA ILE A 324 -19.41 -14.37 1.20
C ILE A 324 -19.61 -15.69 0.45
N PHE A 325 -20.87 -16.08 0.29
CA PHE A 325 -21.29 -17.29 -0.42
C PHE A 325 -22.10 -16.88 -1.65
N LEU A 326 -21.65 -17.32 -2.81
CA LEU A 326 -22.15 -16.93 -4.13
C LEU A 326 -22.68 -18.16 -4.87
N PRO A 327 -23.80 -18.06 -5.61
CA PRO A 327 -24.25 -19.15 -6.46
C PRO A 327 -23.26 -19.40 -7.60
N SER A 328 -23.01 -20.67 -7.93
CA SER A 328 -22.07 -21.02 -9.03
C SER A 328 -22.49 -20.44 -10.38
N SER A 329 -23.80 -20.26 -10.61
CA SER A 329 -24.36 -19.66 -11.83
C SER A 329 -23.89 -18.22 -12.06
N LEU A 330 -23.77 -17.42 -11.00
CA LEU A 330 -23.25 -16.05 -11.07
C LEU A 330 -21.80 -16.04 -11.58
N LEU A 331 -20.96 -16.96 -11.06
CA LEU A 331 -19.59 -17.12 -11.52
C LEU A 331 -19.52 -17.65 -12.95
N ASP A 332 -20.45 -18.53 -13.34
CA ASP A 332 -20.52 -19.09 -14.69
C ASP A 332 -20.91 -18.01 -15.74
N TYR A 333 -21.84 -17.11 -15.41
CA TYR A 333 -22.26 -15.98 -16.26
C TYR A 333 -21.21 -14.86 -16.38
N SER A 334 -20.39 -14.68 -15.34
CA SER A 334 -19.40 -13.58 -15.30
C SER A 334 -18.33 -13.69 -16.40
N PRO A 335 -17.88 -12.57 -16.99
CA PRO A 335 -16.89 -12.57 -18.06
C PRO A 335 -15.49 -12.87 -17.52
N TYR A 336 -14.67 -13.52 -18.35
CA TYR A 336 -13.23 -13.51 -18.17
C TYR A 336 -12.69 -12.09 -18.42
N TRP A 337 -11.66 -11.68 -17.69
CA TRP A 337 -11.04 -10.38 -17.81
C TRP A 337 -10.64 -10.05 -19.26
N GLU A 338 -10.01 -10.99 -19.96
CA GLU A 338 -9.62 -10.79 -21.36
C GLU A 338 -10.82 -10.51 -22.28
N ASN A 339 -11.98 -11.10 -21.99
CA ASN A 339 -13.21 -10.82 -22.71
C ASN A 339 -13.82 -9.49 -22.27
N PHE A 340 -13.84 -9.23 -20.96
CA PHE A 340 -14.34 -7.98 -20.38
C PHE A 340 -13.66 -6.75 -20.98
N LYS A 341 -12.34 -6.81 -21.19
CA LYS A 341 -11.58 -5.72 -21.83
C LYS A 341 -12.14 -5.32 -23.20
N ASN A 342 -12.77 -6.25 -23.92
CA ASN A 342 -13.30 -6.03 -25.26
C ASN A 342 -14.83 -5.90 -25.30
N LEU A 343 -15.52 -5.98 -24.15
CA LEU A 343 -16.97 -5.86 -24.13
C LEU A 343 -17.42 -4.45 -24.56
N PRO A 344 -18.47 -4.37 -25.39
CA PRO A 344 -19.17 -3.11 -25.64
C PRO A 344 -19.62 -2.43 -24.34
N GLN A 345 -19.72 -1.10 -24.38
CA GLN A 345 -20.16 -0.31 -23.24
C GLN A 345 -21.53 -0.77 -22.69
N GLU A 346 -22.47 -1.11 -23.56
CA GLU A 346 -23.81 -1.57 -23.18
C GLU A 346 -23.78 -2.89 -22.39
N ASP A 347 -22.89 -3.81 -22.75
CA ASP A 347 -22.75 -5.09 -22.05
C ASP A 347 -22.17 -4.90 -20.65
N VAL A 348 -21.25 -3.94 -20.48
CA VAL A 348 -20.77 -3.56 -19.15
C VAL A 348 -21.89 -2.98 -18.30
N VAL A 349 -22.76 -2.14 -18.87
CA VAL A 349 -23.94 -1.62 -18.15
C VAL A 349 -24.87 -2.74 -17.71
N ASN A 350 -25.05 -3.78 -18.52
CA ASN A 350 -25.83 -4.95 -18.11
C ASN A 350 -25.22 -5.60 -16.86
N PHE A 351 -23.89 -5.79 -16.80
CA PHE A 351 -23.24 -6.31 -15.59
C PHE A 351 -23.38 -5.41 -14.36
N LEU A 352 -23.49 -4.09 -14.54
CA LEU A 352 -23.68 -3.15 -13.42
C LEU A 352 -25.13 -3.11 -12.89
N LYS A 353 -26.09 -3.67 -13.62
CA LYS A 353 -27.53 -3.65 -13.28
C LYS A 353 -28.11 -5.01 -12.88
N VAL A 354 -27.49 -6.10 -13.30
CA VAL A 354 -28.03 -7.48 -13.25
C VAL A 354 -27.82 -8.17 -11.93
#